data_AF-A0A7C1V4Y1-F1
#
_entry.id   AF-A0A7C1V4Y1-F1
#
_cell.length_a   1.000
_cell.length_b   1.000
_cell.length_c   1.000
_cell.angle_alpha   90.00
_cell.angle_beta   90.00
_cell.angle_gamma   90.00
#
_symmetry.space_group_name_H-M   'P 1'
#
loop_
_entity.id
_entity.type
_entity.pdbx_description
1 polymer ?
#
loop_
_entity_poly.entity_id
_entity_poly.type
_entity_poly.pdbx_seq_one_letter_code
_entity_poly.pdbx_strand_id
1 'polypeptide(L)'
;MELAVYSALKTYSNVHRGTGHNSMVTTELFERARNIILKYFRLNEKKYVVVFCSPRRYKIFKVQLKSINYFVVSSKNFDLPLGIRALAVKKKDLKKCSVVYTGGGMIKHVTSNYVVWADIPERFEAGTPNIVNIIAFAKAIQILNQSGKKFNKKSGNLIKTSKEILYDDDLLEYSGLRLLQKLRKSLIGHDVRVPTAKTIK
;
A
#
# COMPACT_ATOMS: atom_id res chain seq x y z
N MET A 1 1.67 -4.47 16.77
CA MET A 1 1.69 -4.20 15.32
C MET A 1 0.85 -5.26 14.60
N GLU A 2 1.12 -6.52 14.87
CA GLU A 2 0.39 -7.70 14.36
C GLU A 2 -1.13 -7.62 14.49
N LEU A 3 -1.67 -7.32 15.68
CA LEU A 3 -3.12 -7.13 15.88
C LEU A 3 -3.75 -6.11 14.91
N ALA A 4 -3.05 -5.00 14.62
CA ALA A 4 -3.57 -3.98 13.70
C ALA A 4 -3.59 -4.48 12.24
N VAL A 5 -2.62 -5.29 11.86
CA VAL A 5 -2.57 -5.94 10.54
C VAL A 5 -3.70 -6.97 10.44
N TYR A 6 -3.88 -7.83 11.45
CA TYR A 6 -4.98 -8.79 11.49
C TYR A 6 -6.36 -8.11 11.42
N SER A 7 -6.57 -7.02 12.14
CA SER A 7 -7.82 -6.25 12.06
C SER A 7 -8.04 -5.67 10.66
N ALA A 8 -6.98 -5.16 10.00
CA ALA A 8 -7.08 -4.66 8.63
C ALA A 8 -7.38 -5.79 7.63
N LEU A 9 -6.80 -6.98 7.84
CA LEU A 9 -7.04 -8.14 6.97
C LEU A 9 -8.48 -8.66 7.06
N LYS A 10 -9.10 -8.64 8.25
CA LYS A 10 -10.50 -9.07 8.43
C LYS A 10 -11.49 -8.26 7.58
N THR A 11 -11.19 -6.99 7.33
CA THR A 11 -12.06 -6.06 6.61
C THR A 11 -11.50 -5.68 5.24
N TYR A 12 -10.40 -6.31 4.81
CA TYR A 12 -9.66 -5.92 3.63
C TYR A 12 -10.55 -5.87 2.38
N SER A 13 -10.57 -4.71 1.74
CA SER A 13 -11.24 -4.49 0.47
C SER A 13 -10.58 -3.31 -0.26
N ASN A 14 -10.98 -3.08 -1.51
CA ASN A 14 -10.50 -1.92 -2.26
C ASN A 14 -10.91 -0.62 -1.56
N VAL A 15 -10.00 0.34 -1.50
CA VAL A 15 -10.26 1.68 -0.94
C VAL A 15 -10.88 2.61 -1.97
N HIS A 16 -11.67 3.59 -1.51
CA HIS A 16 -12.25 4.69 -2.29
C HIS A 16 -13.23 4.32 -3.42
N ARG A 17 -13.48 3.02 -3.67
CA ARG A 17 -14.24 2.55 -4.84
C ARG A 17 -15.42 1.64 -4.55
N GLY A 18 -15.66 1.28 -3.28
CA GLY A 18 -16.76 0.42 -2.89
C GLY A 18 -17.66 1.05 -1.84
N THR A 19 -18.95 0.79 -1.95
CA THR A 19 -19.98 1.19 -0.96
C THR A 19 -20.24 0.11 0.08
N GLY A 20 -19.69 -1.10 -0.10
CA GLY A 20 -19.81 -2.19 0.86
C GLY A 20 -19.08 -1.90 2.17
N HIS A 21 -19.56 -2.49 3.27
CA HIS A 21 -19.03 -2.28 4.62
C HIS A 21 -17.50 -2.40 4.71
N ASN A 22 -16.94 -3.48 4.19
CA ASN A 22 -15.49 -3.73 4.20
C ASN A 22 -14.69 -2.66 3.43
N SER A 23 -15.23 -2.16 2.32
CA SER A 23 -14.59 -1.08 1.55
C SER A 23 -14.62 0.25 2.31
N MET A 24 -15.74 0.57 2.97
CA MET A 24 -15.84 1.78 3.80
C MET A 24 -14.86 1.72 4.98
N VAL A 25 -14.83 0.60 5.71
CA VAL A 25 -13.93 0.42 6.86
C VAL A 25 -12.47 0.46 6.42
N THR A 26 -12.11 -0.22 5.33
CA THR A 26 -10.74 -0.20 4.81
C THR A 26 -10.34 1.21 4.38
N THR A 27 -11.24 1.95 3.71
CA THR A 27 -11.01 3.34 3.30
C THR A 27 -10.79 4.22 4.51
N GLU A 28 -11.57 4.05 5.58
CA GLU A 28 -11.40 4.81 6.81
C GLU A 28 -10.03 4.55 7.47
N LEU A 29 -9.61 3.27 7.58
CA LEU A 29 -8.29 2.92 8.10
C LEU A 29 -7.15 3.50 7.26
N PHE A 30 -7.33 3.50 5.94
CA PHE A 30 -6.39 4.06 4.99
C PHE A 30 -6.26 5.59 5.10
N GLU A 31 -7.38 6.31 5.23
CA GLU A 31 -7.37 7.77 5.44
C GLU A 31 -6.85 8.15 6.83
N ARG A 32 -7.16 7.35 7.87
CA ARG A 32 -6.53 7.50 9.19
C ARG A 32 -5.00 7.37 9.10
N ALA A 33 -4.48 6.48 8.24
CA ALA A 33 -3.04 6.36 8.00
C ALA A 33 -2.44 7.67 7.46
N ARG A 34 -3.12 8.36 6.52
CA ARG A 34 -2.67 9.69 6.04
C ARG A 34 -2.60 10.71 7.18
N ASN A 35 -3.63 10.74 8.03
CA ASN A 35 -3.70 11.69 9.16
C ASN A 35 -2.59 11.44 10.17
N ILE A 36 -2.22 10.18 10.42
CA ILE A 36 -1.06 9.86 11.27
C ILE A 36 0.24 10.41 10.68
N ILE A 37 0.45 10.28 9.36
CA ILE A 37 1.62 10.85 8.69
C ILE A 37 1.64 12.39 8.76
N LEU A 38 0.49 13.05 8.56
CA LEU A 38 0.40 14.50 8.69
C LEU A 38 0.75 14.96 10.11
N LYS A 39 0.22 14.27 11.13
CA LYS A 39 0.54 14.54 12.55
C LYS A 39 2.01 14.31 12.86
N TYR A 40 2.63 13.27 12.30
CA TYR A 40 4.07 13.02 12.43
C TYR A 40 4.91 14.21 11.93
N PHE A 41 4.53 14.82 10.80
CA PHE A 41 5.18 16.02 10.29
C PHE A 41 4.69 17.33 10.93
N ARG A 42 3.74 17.28 11.88
CA ARG A 42 3.08 18.46 12.48
C ARG A 42 2.43 19.38 11.44
N LEU A 43 1.83 18.79 10.41
CA LEU A 43 1.20 19.51 9.29
C LEU A 43 -0.32 19.57 9.44
N ASN A 44 -0.91 20.67 8.95
CA ASN A 44 -2.35 20.88 8.94
C ASN A 44 -3.01 20.20 7.73
N GLU A 45 -3.97 19.29 7.98
CA GLU A 45 -4.73 18.52 6.99
C GLU A 45 -5.57 19.35 6.01
N LYS A 46 -5.93 20.59 6.37
CA LYS A 46 -6.61 21.51 5.45
C LYS A 46 -5.66 22.01 4.35
N LYS A 47 -4.38 22.22 4.68
CA LYS A 47 -3.36 22.77 3.78
C LYS A 47 -2.54 21.69 3.06
N TYR A 48 -2.28 20.58 3.73
CA TYR A 48 -1.44 19.49 3.23
C TYR A 48 -2.24 18.23 2.95
N VAL A 49 -1.73 17.41 2.06
CA VAL A 49 -2.24 16.07 1.77
C VAL A 49 -1.05 15.11 1.64
N VAL A 50 -1.26 13.85 2.00
CA VAL A 50 -0.25 12.81 1.89
C VAL A 50 -0.51 12.00 0.62
N VAL A 51 0.54 11.71 -0.14
CA VAL A 51 0.55 10.78 -1.26
C VAL A 51 1.43 9.58 -0.90
N PHE A 52 0.87 8.37 -0.95
CA PHE A 52 1.60 7.12 -0.76
C PHE A 52 2.08 6.58 -2.10
N CYS A 53 3.35 6.16 -2.15
CA CYS A 53 3.91 5.59 -3.37
C CYS A 53 5.03 4.59 -3.07
N SER A 54 5.37 3.77 -4.06
CA SER A 54 6.53 2.88 -3.99
C SER A 54 7.84 3.66 -4.20
N PRO A 55 9.00 3.13 -3.77
CA PRO A 55 10.30 3.74 -4.02
C PRO A 55 10.58 4.07 -5.48
N ARG A 56 10.11 3.23 -6.42
CA ARG A 56 10.24 3.47 -7.86
C ARG A 56 9.43 4.69 -8.30
N ARG A 57 8.15 4.76 -7.91
CA ARG A 57 7.28 5.90 -8.25
C ARG A 57 7.79 7.21 -7.63
N TYR A 58 8.30 7.16 -6.41
CA TYR A 58 8.91 8.32 -5.76
C TYR A 58 10.06 8.92 -6.59
N LYS A 59 10.98 8.09 -7.11
CA LYS A 59 12.13 8.60 -7.88
C LYS A 59 11.70 9.47 -9.06
N ILE A 60 10.61 9.09 -9.72
CA ILE A 60 10.07 9.79 -10.88
C ILE A 60 9.25 11.01 -10.45
N PHE A 61 8.39 10.84 -9.44
CA PHE A 61 7.58 11.95 -8.93
C PHE A 61 8.43 13.07 -8.32
N LYS A 62 9.58 12.72 -7.71
CA LYS A 62 10.57 13.69 -7.17
C LYS A 62 11.03 14.71 -8.22
N VAL A 63 11.12 14.34 -9.49
CA VAL A 63 11.56 15.26 -10.55
C VAL A 63 10.57 16.40 -10.74
N GLN A 64 9.27 16.12 -10.64
CA GLN A 64 8.22 17.14 -10.73
C GLN A 64 8.12 18.01 -9.47
N LEU A 65 8.46 17.46 -8.32
CA LEU A 65 8.41 18.18 -7.05
C LEU A 65 9.61 19.10 -6.81
N LYS A 66 10.56 19.22 -7.76
CA LYS A 66 11.80 20.03 -7.59
C LYS A 66 11.55 21.48 -7.15
N SER A 67 10.47 22.09 -7.63
CA SER A 67 10.09 23.48 -7.31
C SER A 67 9.05 23.59 -6.19
N ILE A 68 8.68 22.47 -5.56
CA ILE A 68 7.61 22.40 -4.56
C ILE A 68 8.21 21.97 -3.23
N ASN A 69 7.82 22.65 -2.15
CA ASN A 69 8.20 22.21 -0.82
C ASN A 69 7.32 21.02 -0.38
N TYR A 70 7.96 19.91 -0.02
CA TYR A 70 7.29 18.70 0.45
C TYR A 70 8.09 17.99 1.53
N PHE A 71 7.40 17.21 2.35
CA PHE A 71 8.01 16.33 3.36
C PHE A 71 7.90 14.89 2.90
N VAL A 72 8.90 14.06 3.19
CA VAL A 72 8.89 12.64 2.81
C VAL A 72 9.38 11.77 3.95
N VAL A 73 8.70 10.64 4.14
CA VAL A 73 9.12 9.59 5.08
C VAL A 73 8.98 8.24 4.39
N SER A 74 9.95 7.35 4.63
CA SER A 74 10.00 6.01 4.06
C SER A 74 9.86 4.97 5.17
N SER A 75 9.22 3.84 4.88
CA SER A 75 9.16 2.71 5.82
C SER A 75 10.56 2.23 6.24
N LYS A 76 11.52 2.28 5.31
CA LYS A 76 12.95 2.01 5.56
C LYS A 76 13.59 2.93 6.62
N ASN A 77 13.08 4.15 6.86
CA ASN A 77 13.60 4.99 7.96
C ASN A 77 13.33 4.38 9.34
N PHE A 78 12.47 3.38 9.41
CA PHE A 78 12.06 2.66 10.61
C PHE A 78 12.40 1.16 10.50
N ASP A 79 13.33 0.79 9.61
CA ASP A 79 13.73 -0.61 9.36
C ASP A 79 12.56 -1.55 8.99
N LEU A 80 11.49 -0.99 8.41
CA LEU A 80 10.35 -1.76 7.93
C LEU A 80 10.47 -2.03 6.42
N PRO A 81 10.64 -3.30 5.98
CA PRO A 81 10.79 -3.68 4.57
C PRO A 81 9.46 -3.65 3.78
N LEU A 82 8.59 -2.68 4.07
CA LEU A 82 7.23 -2.57 3.52
C LEU A 82 7.16 -1.92 2.14
N GLY A 83 8.24 -1.28 1.69
CA GLY A 83 8.30 -0.64 0.38
C GLY A 83 7.38 0.58 0.23
N ILE A 84 7.12 1.32 1.31
CA ILE A 84 6.22 2.49 1.30
C ILE A 84 7.00 3.79 1.47
N ARG A 85 6.63 4.81 0.70
CA ARG A 85 6.99 6.21 0.93
C ARG A 85 5.72 7.06 1.02
N ALA A 86 5.69 7.95 2.00
CA ALA A 86 4.61 8.92 2.19
C ALA A 86 5.16 10.33 1.97
N LEU A 87 4.57 11.07 1.02
CA LEU A 87 4.93 12.45 0.69
C LEU A 87 3.82 13.38 1.16
N ALA A 88 4.12 14.30 2.07
CA ALA A 88 3.19 15.36 2.44
C ALA A 88 3.48 16.62 1.61
N VAL A 89 2.50 17.04 0.80
CA VAL A 89 2.61 18.17 -0.14
C VAL A 89 1.45 19.13 0.12
N LYS A 90 1.66 20.44 -0.09
CA LYS A 90 0.55 21.40 -0.02
C LYS A 90 -0.46 21.11 -1.14
N LYS A 91 -1.75 21.08 -0.80
CA LYS A 91 -2.84 20.79 -1.76
C LYS A 91 -2.79 21.71 -2.98
N LYS A 92 -2.53 23.01 -2.76
CA LYS A 92 -2.45 24.02 -3.83
C LYS A 92 -1.30 23.79 -4.82
N ASP A 93 -0.19 23.23 -4.35
CA ASP A 93 0.99 22.99 -5.18
C ASP A 93 0.80 21.67 -5.93
N LEU A 94 0.28 20.64 -5.25
CA LEU A 94 -0.02 19.34 -5.87
C LEU A 94 -1.07 19.44 -6.99
N LYS A 95 -2.04 20.35 -6.89
CA LYS A 95 -3.04 20.62 -7.96
C LYS A 95 -2.40 21.10 -9.27
N LYS A 96 -1.21 21.72 -9.21
CA LYS A 96 -0.49 22.22 -10.39
C LYS A 96 0.40 21.15 -11.04
N CYS A 97 0.63 20.03 -10.37
CA CYS A 97 1.43 18.94 -10.90
C CYS A 97 0.67 18.18 -11.99
N SER A 98 1.35 17.85 -13.08
CA SER A 98 0.83 16.92 -14.09
C SER A 98 0.99 15.46 -13.64
N VAL A 99 0.10 14.60 -14.11
CA VAL A 99 0.13 13.16 -13.82
C VAL A 99 1.21 12.49 -14.68
N VAL A 100 2.19 11.83 -14.06
CA VAL A 100 3.28 11.12 -14.78
C VAL A 100 2.96 9.65 -15.00
N TYR A 101 2.26 9.05 -14.05
CA TYR A 101 1.85 7.66 -14.09
C TYR A 101 0.35 7.60 -14.25
N THR A 102 -0.13 6.71 -15.10
CA THR A 102 -1.55 6.48 -15.28
C THR A 102 -1.88 5.04 -14.91
N GLY A 103 -3.14 4.79 -14.56
CA GLY A 103 -3.63 3.47 -14.20
C GLY A 103 -4.99 3.56 -13.52
N GLY A 104 -5.51 2.40 -13.11
CA GLY A 104 -6.66 2.34 -12.20
C GLY A 104 -6.38 3.13 -10.92
N GLY A 105 -7.39 3.55 -10.18
CA GLY A 105 -7.18 4.35 -8.97
C GLY A 105 -7.19 5.87 -9.20
N MET A 106 -6.81 6.36 -10.38
CA MET A 106 -6.52 7.79 -10.60
C MET A 106 -7.56 8.53 -11.44
N ILE A 107 -8.50 7.79 -12.02
CA ILE A 107 -9.47 8.29 -12.99
C ILE A 107 -10.85 8.29 -12.33
N LYS A 108 -11.60 9.38 -12.53
CA LYS A 108 -13.02 9.52 -12.19
C LYS A 108 -13.89 9.02 -13.34
N HIS A 109 -13.61 9.49 -14.56
CA HIS A 109 -14.26 9.02 -15.79
C HIS A 109 -13.28 9.00 -16.96
N VAL A 110 -13.43 8.04 -17.86
CA VAL A 110 -12.69 7.96 -19.12
C VAL A 110 -13.68 7.78 -20.26
N THR A 111 -13.51 8.54 -21.32
CA THR A 111 -14.18 8.36 -22.61
C THR A 111 -13.11 8.15 -23.68
N SER A 112 -13.53 7.87 -24.91
CA SER A 112 -12.60 7.80 -26.05
C SER A 112 -11.84 9.11 -26.29
N ASN A 113 -12.42 10.25 -25.90
CA ASN A 113 -11.95 11.59 -26.30
C ASN A 113 -11.33 12.37 -25.13
N TYR A 114 -11.66 12.05 -23.88
CA TYR A 114 -11.15 12.77 -22.72
C TYR A 114 -11.07 11.90 -21.45
N VAL A 115 -10.19 12.31 -20.54
CA VAL A 115 -10.00 11.68 -19.22
C VAL A 115 -10.29 12.72 -18.14
N VAL A 116 -11.22 12.39 -17.24
CA VAL A 116 -11.48 13.15 -16.01
C VAL A 116 -10.70 12.48 -14.88
N TRP A 117 -9.64 13.15 -14.44
CA TRP A 117 -8.82 12.68 -13.32
C TRP A 117 -9.58 12.74 -11.99
N ALA A 118 -9.26 11.83 -11.08
CA ALA A 118 -9.72 11.87 -9.69
C ALA A 118 -9.20 13.14 -8.98
N ASP A 119 -9.76 13.39 -7.80
CA ASP A 119 -9.26 14.45 -6.93
C ASP A 119 -7.92 14.05 -6.29
N ILE A 120 -7.24 15.04 -5.71
CA ILE A 120 -6.03 14.79 -4.92
C ILE A 120 -6.42 14.20 -3.56
N PRO A 121 -5.70 13.18 -3.04
CA PRO A 121 -4.42 12.66 -3.52
C PRO A 121 -4.50 11.50 -4.52
N GLU A 122 -5.67 10.88 -4.72
CA GLU A 122 -5.86 9.66 -5.54
C GLU A 122 -5.33 9.79 -6.97
N ARG A 123 -5.43 11.00 -7.54
CA ARG A 123 -4.82 11.38 -8.82
C ARG A 123 -3.33 11.03 -8.94
N PHE A 124 -2.60 10.83 -7.83
CA PHE A 124 -1.17 10.52 -7.82
C PHE A 124 -0.85 9.12 -7.28
N GLU A 125 -1.87 8.27 -7.05
CA GLU A 125 -1.74 6.94 -6.47
C GLU A 125 -2.21 5.86 -7.43
N ALA A 126 -1.43 5.67 -8.49
CA ALA A 126 -1.73 4.69 -9.54
C ALA A 126 -1.84 3.24 -9.03
N GLY A 127 -2.91 2.58 -9.43
CA GLY A 127 -3.24 1.19 -9.12
C GLY A 127 -3.81 1.00 -7.72
N THR A 128 -4.01 -0.25 -7.33
CA THR A 128 -4.39 -0.59 -5.96
C THR A 128 -3.26 -0.19 -5.02
N PRO A 129 -3.51 0.67 -4.01
CA PRO A 129 -2.49 1.01 -3.03
C PRO A 129 -2.07 -0.23 -2.25
N ASN A 130 -0.87 -0.20 -1.68
CA ASN A 130 -0.44 -1.26 -0.77
C ASN A 130 -1.04 -1.01 0.63
N ILE A 131 -2.36 -1.21 0.72
CA ILE A 131 -3.24 -0.79 1.82
C ILE A 131 -2.73 -1.30 3.16
N VAL A 132 -2.51 -2.62 3.27
CA VAL A 132 -2.09 -3.26 4.53
C VAL A 132 -0.74 -2.71 4.98
N ASN A 133 0.22 -2.58 4.07
CA ASN A 133 1.54 -2.03 4.41
C ASN A 133 1.48 -0.56 4.81
N ILE A 134 0.57 0.23 4.20
CA ILE A 134 0.36 1.63 4.56
C ILE A 134 -0.22 1.75 5.98
N ILE A 135 -1.23 0.92 6.32
CA ILE A 135 -1.81 0.89 7.66
C ILE A 135 -0.76 0.45 8.69
N ALA A 136 -0.01 -0.61 8.39
CA ALA A 136 1.07 -1.11 9.25
C ALA A 136 2.15 -0.04 9.48
N PHE A 137 2.57 0.63 8.41
CA PHE A 137 3.57 1.70 8.44
C PHE A 137 3.12 2.88 9.30
N ALA A 138 1.89 3.37 9.11
CA ALA A 138 1.34 4.45 9.92
C ALA A 138 1.22 4.04 11.39
N LYS A 139 0.77 2.81 11.68
CA LYS A 139 0.68 2.32 13.06
C LYS A 139 2.05 2.24 13.73
N ALA A 140 3.08 1.82 13.00
CA ALA A 140 4.45 1.82 13.51
C ALA A 140 4.91 3.22 13.93
N ILE A 141 4.69 4.22 13.08
CA ILE A 141 5.00 5.63 13.39
C ILE A 141 4.24 6.09 14.63
N GLN A 142 2.94 5.76 14.74
CA GLN A 142 2.13 6.13 15.90
C GLN A 142 2.68 5.56 17.21
N ILE A 143 3.06 4.27 17.22
CA ILE A 143 3.63 3.60 18.41
C ILE A 143 4.97 4.24 18.82
N LEU A 144 5.82 4.58 17.85
CA LEU A 144 7.11 5.21 18.12
C LEU A 144 6.95 6.61 18.72
N ASN A 145 6.03 7.42 18.17
CA ASN A 145 5.74 8.75 18.68
C ASN A 145 5.21 8.71 20.12
N GLN A 146 4.43 7.67 20.49
CA GLN A 146 3.90 7.51 21.85
C GLN A 146 4.94 6.98 22.83
N SER A 147 5.80 6.06 22.40
CA SER A 147 6.77 5.38 23.27
C SER A 147 8.07 6.16 23.46
N GLY A 148 8.35 7.18 22.64
CA GLY A 148 9.63 7.91 22.65
C GLY A 148 10.85 7.07 22.22
N LYS A 149 10.63 5.79 21.89
CA LYS A 149 11.69 4.85 21.50
C LYS A 149 12.08 5.06 20.04
N LYS A 150 13.38 5.07 19.75
CA LYS A 150 13.90 4.87 18.38
C LYS A 150 13.83 3.38 18.06
N PHE A 151 13.69 3.02 16.77
CA PHE A 151 13.93 1.62 16.38
C PHE A 151 15.36 1.26 16.79
N ASN A 152 15.50 0.31 17.71
CA ASN A 152 16.79 -0.29 17.96
C ASN A 152 17.11 -1.13 16.72
N LYS A 153 18.16 -0.74 15.98
CA LYS A 153 18.79 -1.61 14.98
C LYS A 153 19.18 -2.90 15.68
N LYS A 154 18.35 -3.93 15.63
CA LYS A 154 18.87 -5.29 15.68
C LYS A 154 19.57 -5.48 14.35
N SER A 155 20.86 -5.14 14.35
CA SER A 155 21.80 -5.52 13.30
C SER A 155 21.85 -7.04 13.30
N GLY A 156 21.02 -7.66 12.47
CA GLY A 156 20.94 -9.10 12.29
C GLY A 156 20.74 -9.35 10.80
N ASN A 157 21.76 -9.88 10.16
CA ASN A 157 21.91 -10.12 8.73
C ASN A 157 20.87 -11.11 8.17
N LEU A 158 19.62 -10.69 7.97
CA LEU A 158 18.72 -11.37 7.02
C LEU A 158 17.87 -10.33 6.29
N ILE A 159 18.52 -9.50 5.46
CA ILE A 159 17.82 -8.95 4.31
C ILE A 159 17.81 -10.07 3.27
N LYS A 160 16.87 -11.03 3.42
CA LYS A 160 16.62 -11.97 2.34
C LYS A 160 16.21 -11.15 1.12
N THR A 161 16.88 -11.35 -0.02
CA THR A 161 16.49 -10.65 -1.24
C THR A 161 15.04 -10.99 -1.60
N SER A 162 14.34 -10.14 -2.37
CA SER A 162 12.98 -10.50 -2.83
C SER A 162 12.96 -11.84 -3.58
N LYS A 163 14.09 -12.23 -4.18
CA LYS A 163 14.27 -13.52 -4.81
C LYS A 163 14.34 -14.65 -3.77
N GLU A 164 15.10 -14.49 -2.70
CA GLU A 164 15.17 -15.42 -1.55
C GLU A 164 13.91 -15.43 -0.67
N ILE A 165 12.96 -14.52 -0.88
CA ILE A 165 11.66 -14.55 -0.16
C ILE A 165 10.61 -15.23 -1.04
N LEU A 166 10.60 -14.91 -2.34
CA LEU A 166 9.58 -15.40 -3.28
C LEU A 166 9.92 -16.75 -3.90
N TYR A 167 11.21 -17.10 -3.95
CA TYR A 167 11.70 -18.32 -4.58
C TYR A 167 12.63 -19.08 -3.63
N ASP A 168 12.31 -19.09 -2.34
CA ASP A 168 12.97 -19.93 -1.33
C ASP A 168 11.86 -20.59 -0.49
N ASP A 169 10.95 -21.28 -1.17
CA ASP A 169 9.93 -22.11 -0.53
C ASP A 169 10.22 -23.59 -0.76
N ASP A 170 9.72 -24.43 0.14
CA ASP A 170 9.88 -25.88 0.09
C ASP A 170 9.18 -26.52 -1.13
N LEU A 171 8.53 -25.72 -1.99
CA LEU A 171 7.74 -26.18 -3.13
C LEU A 171 8.43 -25.98 -4.48
N LEU A 172 9.56 -25.26 -4.52
CA LEU A 172 10.31 -24.98 -5.76
C LEU A 172 10.77 -26.22 -6.51
N GLU A 173 11.09 -27.29 -5.78
CA GLU A 173 11.54 -28.55 -6.37
C GLU A 173 10.41 -29.30 -7.10
N TYR A 174 9.16 -28.85 -6.92
CA TYR A 174 7.99 -29.51 -7.46
C TYR A 174 7.42 -28.72 -8.64
N SER A 175 7.00 -29.44 -9.67
CA SER A 175 6.28 -28.88 -10.82
C SER A 175 5.12 -29.80 -11.23
N GLY A 176 4.19 -29.27 -12.03
CA GLY A 176 3.05 -30.01 -12.57
C GLY A 176 2.15 -30.65 -11.50
N LEU A 177 1.81 -31.93 -11.69
CA LEU A 177 0.93 -32.68 -10.79
C LEU A 177 1.50 -32.85 -9.38
N ARG A 178 2.82 -32.94 -9.23
CA ARG A 178 3.48 -33.09 -7.93
C ARG A 178 3.36 -31.83 -7.09
N LEU A 179 3.53 -30.66 -7.71
CA LEU A 179 3.28 -29.36 -7.06
C LEU A 179 1.82 -29.24 -6.63
N LEU A 180 0.88 -29.60 -7.52
CA LEU A 180 -0.55 -29.55 -7.24
C LEU A 180 -0.93 -30.44 -6.04
N GLN A 181 -0.37 -31.65 -5.93
CA GLN A 181 -0.60 -32.56 -4.80
C GLN A 181 -0.05 -32.00 -3.48
N LYS A 182 1.11 -31.32 -3.51
CA LYS A 182 1.70 -30.69 -2.33
C LYS A 182 0.91 -29.45 -1.89
N LEU A 183 0.51 -28.58 -2.82
CA LEU A 183 -0.33 -27.42 -2.55
C LEU A 183 -1.69 -27.81 -1.95
N ARG A 184 -2.30 -28.91 -2.42
CA ARG A 184 -3.54 -29.45 -1.85
C ARG A 184 -3.43 -29.86 -0.38
N LYS A 185 -2.22 -30.16 0.10
CA LYS A 185 -1.97 -30.51 1.52
C LYS A 185 -1.70 -29.29 2.39
N SER A 186 -1.28 -28.15 1.81
CA SER A 186 -0.82 -26.97 2.53
C SER A 186 -1.79 -25.79 2.54
N LEU A 187 -2.87 -25.81 1.74
CA LEU A 187 -3.79 -24.68 1.61
C LEU A 187 -5.00 -24.76 2.58
N ILE A 188 -5.31 -23.61 3.17
CA ILE A 188 -6.58 -23.32 3.84
C ILE A 188 -7.71 -23.49 2.82
N GLY A 189 -8.69 -24.36 3.12
CA GLY A 189 -9.80 -24.68 2.23
C GLY A 189 -9.96 -26.18 1.93
N HIS A 190 -9.69 -27.05 2.91
CA HIS A 190 -10.14 -28.44 2.84
C HIS A 190 -11.66 -28.49 2.53
N ASP A 191 -12.04 -29.39 1.63
CA ASP A 191 -13.42 -29.70 1.20
C ASP A 191 -14.18 -28.68 0.34
N VAL A 192 -13.54 -27.61 -0.15
CA VAL A 192 -14.20 -26.74 -1.15
C VAL A 192 -13.96 -27.26 -2.56
N ARG A 193 -14.97 -27.92 -3.15
CA ARG A 193 -14.97 -28.21 -4.61
C ARG A 193 -15.04 -26.88 -5.35
N VAL A 194 -13.92 -26.46 -5.93
CA VAL A 194 -13.90 -25.35 -6.89
C VAL A 194 -14.47 -25.88 -8.21
N PRO A 195 -15.65 -25.42 -8.68
CA PRO A 195 -16.20 -25.86 -9.94
C PRO A 195 -15.23 -25.47 -11.06
N THR A 196 -14.77 -26.45 -11.82
CA THR A 196 -14.04 -26.21 -13.06
C THR A 196 -15.00 -26.46 -14.22
N ALA A 197 -14.71 -25.95 -15.41
CA ALA A 197 -15.62 -25.97 -16.56
C ALA A 197 -16.18 -27.35 -16.95
N LYS A 198 -15.63 -28.45 -16.41
CA LYS A 198 -16.14 -29.82 -16.60
C LYS A 198 -17.28 -30.22 -15.65
N THR A 199 -17.60 -29.43 -14.62
CA THR A 199 -18.68 -29.70 -13.66
C THR A 199 -19.93 -28.84 -13.87
N ILE A 200 -20.04 -28.12 -14.99
CA ILE A 200 -21.31 -27.54 -15.44
C ILE A 200 -22.00 -28.58 -16.33
N LYS A 201 -22.85 -29.39 -15.71
CA LYS A 201 -23.91 -30.16 -16.37
C LYS A 201 -25.23 -29.72 -15.77
#